data_AF-A0A6L6DI29-F1
#
_entry.id   AF-A0A6L6DI29-F1
#
_cell.length_a   1.000
_cell.length_b   1.000
_cell.length_c   1.000
_cell.angle_alpha   90.00
_cell.angle_beta   90.00
_cell.angle_gamma   90.00
#
_symmetry.space_group_name_H-M   'P 1'
#
loop_
_entity.id
_entity.type
_entity.pdbx_description
1 polymer ?
#
loop_
_entity_poly.entity_id
_entity_poly.type
_entity_poly.pdbx_seq_one_letter_code
_entity_poly.pdbx_strand_id
1 'polypeptide(L)' 'MPRERGQQVVATNRKARHDYHIEDVYEAGIVLTGTEVKSLRA' A
#
# COMPACT_ATOMS: atom_id res chain seq x y z
N MET A 1 -26.05 -5.18 -6.58
CA MET A 1 -24.72 -5.69 -6.95
C MET A 1 -23.75 -5.38 -5.84
N PRO A 2 -23.12 -6.36 -5.16
CA PRO A 2 -22.12 -6.05 -4.14
C PRO A 2 -20.91 -5.45 -4.85
N ARG A 3 -20.48 -4.25 -4.45
CA ARG A 3 -19.28 -3.60 -5.01
C ARG A 3 -18.10 -4.53 -4.80
N GLU A 4 -17.47 -4.98 -5.89
CA GLU A 4 -16.17 -5.63 -5.83
C GLU A 4 -15.24 -4.67 -5.08
N ARG A 5 -14.80 -5.08 -3.88
CA ARG A 5 -13.84 -4.32 -3.09
C ARG A 5 -12.50 -4.46 -3.78
N GLY A 6 -12.30 -3.67 -4.85
CA GLY A 6 -11.03 -3.54 -5.55
C GLY A 6 -9.94 -3.10 -4.58
N GLN A 7 -8.70 -3.46 -4.88
CA GLN A 7 -7.53 -3.09 -4.08
C GLN A 7 -7.48 -1.56 -3.90
N GLN A 8 -7.67 -1.09 -2.68
CA GLN A 8 -7.55 0.33 -2.34
C GLN A 8 -6.09 0.63 -2.01
N VAL A 9 -5.52 1.62 -2.67
CA VAL A 9 -4.17 2.11 -2.34
C VAL A 9 -4.21 2.80 -0.99
N VAL A 10 -3.66 2.16 0.03
CA VAL A 10 -3.64 2.68 1.42
C VAL A 10 -2.53 3.69 1.62
N ALA A 11 -1.37 3.47 0.99
CA ALA A 11 -0.20 4.33 1.14
C ALA A 11 0.59 4.42 -0.16
N THR A 12 1.23 5.55 -0.38
CA THR A 12 2.15 5.76 -1.51
C THR A 12 3.21 6.77 -1.07
N ASN A 13 4.49 6.40 -1.22
CA ASN A 13 5.58 7.32 -0.93
C ASN A 13 5.84 8.24 -2.14
N ARG A 14 5.24 9.43 -2.15
CA ARG A 14 5.42 10.41 -3.23
C ARG A 14 6.85 10.96 -3.29
N LYS A 15 7.51 11.11 -2.14
CA LYS A 15 8.88 11.61 -2.04
C LYS A 15 9.87 10.69 -2.73
N ALA A 16 9.68 9.37 -2.61
CA ALA A 16 10.53 8.39 -3.30
C ALA A 16 10.52 8.57 -4.84
N ARG A 17 9.40 8.98 -5.43
CA ARG A 17 9.29 9.24 -6.87
C ARG A 17 9.89 10.57 -7.32
N HIS A 18 10.15 11.48 -6.39
CA HIS A 18 10.75 12.79 -6.68
C HIS A 18 12.27 12.75 -6.48
N ASP A 19 12.73 12.05 -5.44
CA ASP A 19 14.13 12.05 -5.03
C ASP A 19 14.96 10.95 -5.72
N TYR A 20 14.31 9.91 -6.26
CA TYR A 20 14.98 8.75 -6.86
C TYR A 20 14.39 8.40 -8.23
N HIS A 21 15.23 7.83 -9.09
CA HIS A 21 14.77 7.13 -10.28
C HIS A 21 14.48 5.68 -9.91
N ILE A 22 13.23 5.24 -10.10
CA ILE A 22 12.81 3.86 -9.81
C ILE A 22 13.09 3.02 -11.05
N GLU A 23 14.04 2.09 -10.95
CA GLU A 23 14.41 1.20 -12.07
C GLU A 23 13.39 0.07 -12.24
N ASP A 24 13.01 -0.60 -11.16
CA ASP A 24 12.05 -1.70 -11.17
C ASP A 24 11.06 -1.63 -10.00
N VAL A 25 9.87 -2.20 -10.21
CA VAL A 25 8.80 -2.28 -9.20
C VAL A 25 8.52 -3.74 -8.88
N TYR A 26 8.52 -4.07 -7.59
CA TYR A 26 8.29 -5.42 -7.10
C TYR A 26 7.05 -5.46 -6.23
N GLU A 27 6.31 -6.57 -6.31
CA GLU A 27 5.25 -6.87 -5.36
C GLU A 27 5.83 -7.58 -4.13
N ALA A 28 5.47 -7.10 -2.94
CA ALA A 28 5.93 -7.66 -1.68
C ALA A 28 4.77 -7.74 -0.68
N GLY A 29 4.83 -8.76 0.18
CA GLY A 29 3.94 -8.91 1.32
C GLY A 29 4.67 -8.58 2.63
N ILE A 30 4.01 -7.83 3.52
CA ILE A 30 4.49 -7.57 4.88
C ILE A 30 3.48 -8.17 5.85
N VAL A 31 3.97 -8.97 6.80
CA VAL A 31 3.13 -9.53 7.87
C VAL A 31 2.94 -8.47 8.94
N LEU A 32 1.70 -8.06 9.15
CA LEU A 32 1.31 -7.05 10.12
C LEU A 32 0.63 -7.69 11.34
N THR A 33 0.76 -7.02 12.47
CA THR A 33 0.06 -7.35 13.71
C THR A 33 -1.32 -6.67 13.77
N GLY A 34 -2.22 -7.17 14.62
CA GLY A 34 -3.64 -6.79 14.58
C GLY A 34 -3.92 -5.29 14.73
N THR A 35 -3.10 -4.56 15.50
CA THR A 35 -3.23 -3.11 15.67
C THR A 35 -2.86 -2.33 14.41
N GLU A 36 -1.81 -2.75 13.69
CA GLU A 36 -1.36 -2.13 12.44
C GLU A 36 -2.40 -2.32 11.33
N VAL A 37 -3.02 -3.49 11.27
CA VAL A 37 -4.13 -3.77 10.32
C VAL A 37 -5.33 -2.86 10.60
N LYS A 38 -5.64 -2.60 11.87
CA LYS A 38 -6.76 -1.72 12.25
C LYS A 38 -6.48 -0.28 11.82
N SER A 39 -5.27 0.22 12.04
CA SER A 39 -4.88 1.59 11.66
C SER A 39 -4.91 1.84 10.16
N LEU A 40 -4.59 0.84 9.34
CA LEU A 40 -4.61 0.94 7.87
C LEU A 40 -6.01 0.83 7.24
N ARG A 41 -7.00 0.34 8.01
CA ARG A 41 -8.39 0.17 7.55
C ARG A 41 -9.35 1.24 8.07
N ALA A 42 -8.93 2.03 9.06
CA ALA A 42 -9.72 3.12 9.64
C ALA A 42 -9.80 4.31 8.67
#